data_AF-A0A9P8QDX0-F1
#
_entry.id   AF-A0A9P8QDX0-F1
#
_cell.length_a   1.000
_cell.length_b   1.000
_cell.length_c   1.000
_cell.angle_alpha   90.00
_cell.angle_beta   90.00
_cell.angle_gamma   90.00
#
_symmetry.space_group_name_H-M   'P 1'
#
loop_
_entity.id
_entity.type
_entity.pdbx_description
1 polymer ?
#
loop_
_entity_poly.entity_id
_entity_poly.type
_entity_poly.pdbx_seq_one_letter_code
_entity_poly.pdbx_strand_id
1 'polypeptide(L)'
;MVVVNINNWHWVERNCEKYAQDYFTEKFTNKVVSNDTHDFTIKSVSVSGDCDVTQRKGQVRCLYDMILNLDVNAAPKKEQEQEQESAPVTSGTLVIKEFIHDEKEYEYEFKNFGDEKLLIKNVLVPLLLQDLYKFQDDLINDHTQHVQE
;
A
#
# COMPACT_ATOMS: atom_id res chain seq x y z
N MET A 1 -21.68 -32.39 15.08
CA MET A 1 -22.45 -32.32 13.83
C MET A 1 -22.12 -30.98 13.20
N VAL A 2 -21.33 -30.98 12.13
CA VAL A 2 -21.04 -29.76 11.36
C VAL A 2 -22.28 -29.48 10.52
N VAL A 3 -22.87 -28.30 10.68
CA VAL A 3 -23.98 -27.85 9.84
C VAL A 3 -23.36 -27.52 8.48
N VAL A 4 -23.36 -28.48 7.56
CA VAL A 4 -22.90 -28.25 6.19
C VAL A 4 -23.92 -27.31 5.53
N ASN A 5 -23.45 -26.13 5.13
CA ASN A 5 -24.26 -25.14 4.44
C ASN A 5 -24.41 -25.55 2.96
N ILE A 6 -25.23 -26.58 2.73
CA ILE A 6 -25.46 -27.30 1.47
C ILE A 6 -25.76 -26.40 0.26
N ASN A 7 -26.10 -25.12 0.47
CA ASN A 7 -26.40 -24.17 -0.59
C ASN A 7 -25.57 -22.87 -0.58
N ASN A 8 -24.79 -22.57 0.46
CA ASN A 8 -24.04 -21.31 0.59
C ASN A 8 -24.86 -20.03 0.27
N TRP A 9 -26.11 -19.97 0.78
CA TRP A 9 -27.07 -18.87 0.54
C TRP A 9 -26.91 -17.68 1.51
N HIS A 10 -26.13 -17.83 2.57
CA HIS A 10 -25.79 -16.73 3.46
C HIS A 10 -24.65 -15.92 2.85
N TRP A 11 -24.90 -14.64 2.66
CA TRP A 11 -23.82 -13.68 2.40
C TRP A 11 -22.96 -13.59 3.65
N VAL A 12 -21.65 -13.78 3.48
CA VAL A 12 -20.67 -13.43 4.49
C VAL A 12 -19.98 -12.16 4.02
N GLU A 13 -19.95 -11.15 4.88
CA GLU A 13 -19.28 -9.88 4.65
C GLU A 13 -18.34 -9.64 5.81
N ARG A 14 -17.11 -9.21 5.51
CA ARG A 14 -16.10 -8.89 6.50
C ARG A 14 -15.44 -7.57 6.14
N ASN A 15 -15.44 -6.67 7.10
CA ASN A 15 -14.61 -5.47 7.04
C ASN A 15 -13.14 -5.87 7.22
N CYS A 16 -12.35 -5.48 6.22
CA CYS A 16 -10.93 -5.79 6.04
C CYS A 16 -10.07 -4.52 6.06
N GLU A 17 -10.57 -3.39 6.58
CA GLU A 17 -9.80 -2.14 6.71
C GLU A 17 -8.52 -2.36 7.52
N LYS A 18 -8.64 -3.06 8.66
CA LYS A 18 -7.50 -3.37 9.50
C LYS A 18 -6.49 -4.27 8.78
N TYR A 19 -6.97 -5.25 8.02
CA TYR A 19 -6.12 -6.12 7.21
C TYR A 19 -5.33 -5.30 6.18
N ALA A 20 -5.99 -4.37 5.49
CA ALA A 20 -5.33 -3.48 4.54
C ALA A 20 -4.26 -2.61 5.21
N GLN A 21 -4.59 -2.02 6.37
CA GLN A 21 -3.63 -1.22 7.13
C GLN A 21 -2.40 -2.03 7.55
N ASP A 22 -2.61 -3.22 8.11
CA ASP A 22 -1.53 -4.09 8.56
C ASP A 22 -0.68 -4.57 7.37
N TYR A 23 -1.32 -4.98 6.27
CA TYR A 23 -0.66 -5.41 5.03
C TYR A 23 0.26 -4.33 4.45
N PHE A 24 -0.24 -3.10 4.29
CA PHE A 24 0.56 -2.02 3.72
C PHE A 24 1.65 -1.52 4.67
N THR A 25 1.38 -1.53 5.99
CA THR A 25 2.40 -1.21 6.99
C THR A 25 3.56 -2.22 6.91
N GLU A 26 3.27 -3.52 6.85
CA GLU A 26 4.30 -4.55 6.77
C GLU A 26 5.11 -4.47 5.46
N LYS A 27 4.45 -4.24 4.33
CA LYS A 27 5.11 -4.20 3.01
C LYS A 27 5.96 -2.96 2.77
N PHE A 28 5.54 -1.82 3.29
CA PHE A 28 6.13 -0.53 2.93
C PHE A 28 6.96 0.11 4.05
N THR A 29 6.65 -0.13 5.32
CA THR A 29 7.42 0.48 6.42
C THR A 29 8.87 0.00 6.39
N ASN A 30 9.82 0.94 6.54
CA ASN A 30 11.27 0.71 6.44
C ASN A 30 11.76 0.25 5.05
N LYS A 31 10.93 0.27 4.01
CA LYS A 31 11.39 0.01 2.63
C LYS A 31 12.30 1.16 2.20
N VAL A 32 13.53 0.81 1.87
CA VAL A 32 14.54 1.75 1.35
C VAL A 32 14.65 1.57 -0.16
N VAL A 33 14.50 2.66 -0.89
CA VAL A 33 14.62 2.72 -2.34
C VAL A 33 15.71 3.71 -2.69
N SER A 34 16.82 3.19 -3.20
CA SER A 34 17.99 3.97 -3.56
C SER A 34 17.97 4.34 -5.04
N ASN A 35 18.21 5.60 -5.35
CA ASN A 35 18.55 6.10 -6.68
C ASN A 35 20.03 6.53 -6.71
N ASP A 36 20.56 7.00 -7.83
CA ASP A 36 21.94 7.47 -7.95
C ASP A 36 22.25 8.66 -7.03
N THR A 37 21.26 9.51 -6.78
CA THR A 37 21.43 10.77 -6.01
C THR A 37 20.83 10.75 -4.61
N HIS A 38 19.76 9.97 -4.37
CA HIS A 38 19.00 10.00 -3.11
C HIS A 38 18.58 8.59 -2.67
N ASP A 39 18.49 8.39 -1.36
CA ASP A 39 17.88 7.25 -0.70
C ASP A 39 16.51 7.66 -0.14
N PHE A 40 15.46 7.00 -0.60
CA PHE A 40 14.09 7.18 -0.13
C PHE A 40 13.75 6.11 0.91
N THR A 41 13.29 6.52 2.09
CA THR A 41 12.86 5.61 3.16
C THR A 41 11.43 5.92 3.55
N ILE A 42 10.55 4.92 3.50
CA ILE A 42 9.17 5.05 3.99
C ILE A 42 9.16 4.83 5.51
N LYS A 43 8.79 5.86 6.26
CA LYS A 43 8.74 5.83 7.73
C LYS A 43 7.44 5.23 8.27
N SER A 44 6.33 5.64 7.69
CA SER A 44 4.99 5.25 8.14
C SER A 44 4.06 5.19 6.95
N VAL A 45 3.07 4.31 7.08
CA VAL A 45 1.94 4.22 6.17
C VAL A 45 0.67 4.30 6.99
N SER A 46 -0.27 5.12 6.54
CA SER A 46 -1.63 5.13 7.04
C SER A 46 -2.59 4.90 5.88
N VAL A 47 -3.62 4.11 6.17
CA VAL A 47 -4.65 3.72 5.21
C VAL A 47 -5.98 4.16 5.80
N SER A 48 -6.80 4.81 4.99
CA SER A 48 -8.12 5.29 5.39
C SER A 48 -9.10 5.07 4.25
N GLY A 49 -10.33 4.65 4.55
CA GLY A 49 -11.34 4.32 3.56
C GLY A 49 -11.98 2.98 3.90
N ASP A 50 -12.69 2.42 2.94
CA ASP A 50 -13.48 1.20 3.13
C ASP A 50 -12.80 0.03 2.39
N CYS A 51 -12.78 -1.14 3.02
CA CYS A 51 -12.26 -2.36 2.43
C CYS A 51 -13.08 -3.53 2.93
N ASP A 52 -13.86 -4.15 2.04
CA ASP A 52 -14.77 -5.24 2.38
C ASP A 52 -14.53 -6.45 1.51
N VAL A 53 -14.61 -7.62 2.13
CA VAL A 53 -14.59 -8.90 1.43
C VAL A 53 -15.93 -9.59 1.62
N THR A 54 -16.54 -9.97 0.51
CA THR A 54 -17.81 -10.68 0.46
C THR A 54 -17.60 -12.08 -0.09
N GLN A 55 -18.33 -13.03 0.48
CA GLN A 55 -18.38 -14.39 -0.02
C GLN A 55 -19.82 -14.74 -0.41
N ARG A 56 -20.00 -15.17 -1.65
CA ARG A 56 -21.29 -15.64 -2.16
C ARG A 56 -21.10 -16.80 -3.11
N LYS A 57 -21.87 -17.88 -2.94
CA LYS A 57 -21.82 -19.08 -3.82
C LYS A 57 -20.40 -19.64 -3.97
N GLY A 58 -19.60 -19.63 -2.90
CA GLY A 58 -18.21 -20.11 -2.92
C GLY A 58 -17.22 -19.19 -3.65
N GLN A 59 -17.66 -18.03 -4.15
CA GLN A 59 -16.78 -17.01 -4.72
C GLN A 59 -16.52 -15.92 -3.68
N VAL A 60 -15.24 -15.64 -3.43
CA VAL A 60 -14.78 -14.49 -2.66
C VAL A 60 -14.58 -13.32 -3.61
N ARG A 61 -15.09 -12.14 -3.23
CA ARG A 61 -14.93 -10.87 -3.96
C ARG A 61 -14.55 -9.80 -2.97
N CYS A 62 -13.69 -8.88 -3.36
CA CYS A 62 -13.38 -7.69 -2.58
C CYS A 62 -14.00 -6.45 -3.23
N LEU A 63 -14.28 -5.45 -2.41
CA LEU A 63 -14.54 -4.09 -2.83
C LEU A 63 -13.76 -3.19 -1.89
N TYR A 64 -12.98 -2.26 -2.43
CA TYR A 64 -12.25 -1.32 -1.62
C TYR A 64 -12.16 0.04 -2.31
N ASP A 65 -12.17 1.07 -1.49
CA ASP A 65 -11.95 2.47 -1.85
C ASP A 65 -11.13 3.09 -0.71
N MET A 66 -9.83 3.28 -0.95
CA MET A 66 -8.90 3.67 0.08
C MET A 66 -7.98 4.82 -0.37
N ILE A 67 -7.61 5.63 0.61
CA ILE A 67 -6.56 6.64 0.53
C ILE A 67 -5.36 6.12 1.32
N LEU A 68 -4.20 6.06 0.68
CA LEU A 68 -2.94 5.70 1.34
C LEU A 68 -2.09 6.96 1.54
N ASN A 69 -1.65 7.22 2.77
CA ASN A 69 -0.67 8.26 3.07
C ASN A 69 0.64 7.60 3.48
N LEU A 70 1.71 7.90 2.76
CA LEU A 70 3.05 7.40 3.03
C LEU A 70 3.97 8.55 3.42
N ASP A 71 4.54 8.49 4.61
CA ASP A 71 5.57 9.45 5.03
C ASP A 71 6.93 8.97 4.53
N VAL A 72 7.54 9.76 3.64
CA VAL A 72 8.78 9.42 2.96
C VAL A 72 9.87 10.41 3.34
N ASN A 73 11.01 9.88 3.73
CA ASN A 73 12.26 10.59 3.93
C ASN A 73 13.13 10.43 2.68
N ALA A 74 13.57 11.54 2.09
CA ALA A 74 14.59 11.58 1.05
C ALA A 74 15.92 12.05 1.68
N ALA A 75 16.93 11.19 1.67
CA ALA A 75 18.27 11.51 2.10
C ALA A 75 19.21 11.53 0.89
N PRO A 76 19.94 12.62 0.62
CA PRO A 76 20.93 12.63 -0.45
C PRO A 76 22.04 11.62 -0.16
N LYS A 77 22.44 10.86 -1.19
CA LYS A 77 23.58 9.96 -1.08
C LYS A 77 24.85 10.80 -0.95
N LYS A 78 25.60 10.55 0.13
CA LYS A 78 26.94 11.12 0.28
C LYS A 78 27.86 10.43 -0.73
N GLU A 79 28.30 11.14 -1.76
CA GLU A 79 29.51 10.75 -2.47
C GLU A 79 30.66 10.75 -1.45
N GLN A 80 31.37 9.62 -1.39
CA GLN A 80 32.53 9.46 -0.53
C GLN A 80 33.60 10.45 -1.00
N GLU A 81 33.64 11.66 -0.42
CA GLU A 81 34.79 12.57 -0.34
C GLU A 81 34.30 13.97 0.07
N GLN A 82 33.88 14.13 1.33
CA GLN A 82 34.24 15.26 2.19
C GLN A 82 33.40 15.22 3.47
N GLU A 83 34.12 15.10 4.59
CA GLU A 83 33.63 15.33 5.94
C GLU A 83 33.14 16.79 6.05
N GLN A 84 31.84 17.06 5.94
CA GLN A 84 31.15 18.16 6.63
C GLN A 84 29.64 18.18 6.28
N GLU A 85 28.83 18.34 7.32
CA GLU A 85 27.35 18.44 7.34
C GLU A 85 26.57 17.31 6.63
N SER A 86 25.85 16.51 7.43
CA SER A 86 24.76 15.69 6.89
C SER A 86 23.76 16.62 6.18
N ALA A 87 23.78 16.60 4.85
CA ALA A 87 22.83 17.33 4.03
C ALA A 87 21.40 17.06 4.53
N PRO A 88 20.52 18.08 4.53
CA PRO A 88 19.24 18.01 5.21
C PRO A 88 18.37 16.91 4.60
N VAL A 89 17.96 15.96 5.44
CA VAL A 89 16.99 14.93 5.07
C VAL A 89 15.66 15.62 4.85
N THR A 90 15.11 15.54 3.63
CA THR A 90 13.80 16.10 3.31
C THR A 90 12.73 15.08 3.68
N SER A 91 11.81 15.44 4.56
CA SER A 91 10.65 14.61 4.89
C SER A 91 9.39 15.18 4.24
N GLY A 92 8.62 14.33 3.58
CA GLY A 92 7.32 14.70 3.03
C GLY A 92 6.35 13.53 3.01
N THR A 93 5.13 13.79 2.54
CA THR A 93 4.06 12.81 2.51
C THR A 93 3.58 12.61 1.08
N LEU A 94 3.59 11.35 0.62
CA LEU A 94 3.00 10.91 -0.63
C LEU A 94 1.59 10.38 -0.33
N VAL A 95 0.58 10.95 -0.96
CA VAL A 95 -0.82 10.53 -0.82
C VAL A 95 -1.29 9.90 -2.13
N ILE A 96 -1.84 8.69 -2.05
CA ILE A 96 -2.53 7.99 -3.14
C ILE A 96 -4.01 8.10 -2.84
N LYS A 97 -4.75 8.91 -3.62
CA LYS A 97 -6.14 9.29 -3.27
C LYS A 97 -7.19 8.25 -3.65
N GLU A 98 -7.08 7.68 -4.83
CA GLU A 98 -8.12 6.83 -5.40
C GLU A 98 -7.56 5.41 -5.57
N PHE A 99 -7.20 4.76 -4.47
CA PHE A 99 -6.86 3.34 -4.54
C PHE A 99 -8.14 2.52 -4.48
N ILE A 100 -8.75 2.35 -5.65
CA ILE A 100 -10.07 1.73 -5.84
C ILE A 100 -9.92 0.38 -6.54
N HIS A 101 -10.84 -0.53 -6.24
CA HIS A 101 -10.98 -1.82 -6.93
C HIS A 101 -11.08 -1.65 -8.45
N ASP A 102 -10.37 -2.52 -9.19
CA ASP A 102 -10.30 -2.55 -10.66
C ASP A 102 -9.71 -1.30 -11.36
N GLU A 103 -9.32 -0.26 -10.62
CA GLU A 103 -8.59 0.89 -11.16
C GLU A 103 -7.07 0.69 -11.10
N LYS A 104 -6.37 1.14 -12.15
CA LYS A 104 -4.92 1.01 -12.29
C LYS A 104 -4.19 2.33 -12.48
N GLU A 105 -4.95 3.41 -12.63
CA GLU A 105 -4.46 4.78 -12.74
C GLU A 105 -4.81 5.50 -11.44
N TYR A 106 -3.79 5.86 -10.66
CA TYR A 106 -3.99 6.50 -9.36
C TYR A 106 -3.56 7.96 -9.41
N GLU A 107 -4.30 8.82 -8.71
CA GLU A 107 -3.89 10.20 -8.46
C GLU A 107 -2.90 10.26 -7.27
N TYR A 108 -1.77 10.94 -7.48
CA TYR A 108 -0.72 11.11 -6.49
C TYR A 108 -0.59 12.58 -6.07
N GLU A 109 -0.67 12.85 -4.77
CA GLU A 109 -0.39 14.16 -4.19
C GLU A 109 0.91 14.12 -3.37
N PHE A 110 1.81 15.07 -3.64
CA PHE A 110 3.12 15.17 -2.98
C PHE A 110 3.17 16.40 -2.09
N LYS A 111 3.17 16.18 -0.76
CA LYS A 111 3.23 17.24 0.26
C LYS A 111 4.66 17.35 0.81
N ASN A 112 5.11 18.59 1.03
CA ASN A 112 6.43 18.92 1.60
C ASN A 112 7.65 18.39 0.81
N PHE A 113 7.48 18.11 -0.49
CA PHE A 113 8.59 17.82 -1.39
C PHE A 113 8.89 19.02 -2.31
N GLY A 114 10.17 19.31 -2.51
CA GLY A 114 10.68 20.26 -3.50
C GLY A 114 10.99 19.54 -4.81
N ASP A 115 12.26 19.55 -5.19
CA ASP A 115 12.76 18.95 -6.44
C ASP A 115 12.70 17.41 -6.44
N GLU A 116 12.68 16.80 -5.24
CA GLU A 116 12.53 15.35 -5.00
C GLU A 116 11.25 14.75 -5.60
N LYS A 117 10.21 15.56 -5.85
CA LYS A 117 8.91 15.10 -6.36
C LYS A 117 9.03 14.23 -7.60
N LEU A 118 9.85 14.66 -8.55
CA LEU A 118 10.05 13.94 -9.81
C LEU A 118 10.78 12.61 -9.59
N LEU A 119 11.75 12.58 -8.68
CA LEU A 119 12.50 11.38 -8.35
C LEU A 119 11.60 10.35 -7.65
N ILE A 120 10.79 10.79 -6.67
CA ILE A 120 9.83 9.92 -5.98
C ILE A 120 8.82 9.38 -6.99
N LYS A 121 8.30 10.22 -7.90
CA LYS A 121 7.35 9.79 -8.93
C LYS A 121 7.95 8.76 -9.91
N ASN A 122 9.22 8.89 -10.27
CA ASN A 122 9.85 8.00 -11.25
C ASN A 122 10.44 6.72 -10.64
N VAL A 123 10.81 6.74 -9.36
CA VAL A 123 11.53 5.63 -8.71
C VAL A 123 10.65 4.94 -7.66
N LEU A 124 10.05 5.70 -6.74
CA LEU A 124 9.28 5.11 -5.64
C LEU A 124 7.90 4.63 -6.09
N VAL A 125 7.17 5.46 -6.86
CA VAL A 125 5.80 5.14 -7.29
C VAL A 125 5.70 3.83 -8.08
N PRO A 126 6.57 3.53 -9.07
CA PRO A 126 6.51 2.25 -9.78
C PRO A 126 6.70 1.02 -8.87
N LEU A 127 7.53 1.14 -7.82
CA LEU A 127 7.74 0.07 -6.85
C LEU A 127 6.53 -0.12 -5.93
N LEU A 128 5.86 0.98 -5.55
CA LEU A 128 4.61 0.91 -4.81
C LEU A 128 3.50 0.27 -5.66
N LEU A 129 3.40 0.66 -6.94
CA LEU A 129 2.43 0.10 -7.88
C LEU A 129 2.52 -1.42 -8.01
N GLN A 130 3.73 -1.98 -8.06
CA GLN A 130 3.92 -3.44 -8.12
C GLN A 130 3.33 -4.18 -6.91
N ASP A 131 3.40 -3.58 -5.73
CA ASP A 131 2.84 -4.16 -4.50
C ASP A 131 1.34 -3.88 -4.38
N LEU A 132 0.86 -2.71 -4.84
CA LEU A 132 -0.56 -2.37 -4.91
C LEU A 132 -1.33 -3.31 -5.83
N TYR A 133 -0.77 -3.68 -7.00
CA TYR A 133 -1.41 -4.63 -7.91
C TYR A 133 -1.54 -6.04 -7.34
N LYS A 134 -0.70 -6.42 -6.36
CA LYS A 134 -0.78 -7.72 -5.69
C LYS A 134 -1.78 -7.73 -4.53
N PHE A 135 -2.13 -6.56 -3.99
CA PHE A 135 -3.01 -6.45 -2.82
C PHE A 135 -4.34 -7.16 -3.03
N GLN A 136 -4.97 -6.98 -4.19
CA GLN A 136 -6.26 -7.61 -4.48
C GLN A 136 -6.17 -9.15 -4.47
N ASP A 137 -5.17 -9.71 -5.13
CA ASP A 137 -4.97 -11.16 -5.18
C ASP A 137 -4.65 -11.71 -3.78
N ASP A 138 -3.78 -11.03 -3.03
CA ASP A 138 -3.39 -11.43 -1.67
C ASP A 138 -4.60 -11.35 -0.71
N LEU A 139 -5.41 -10.30 -0.80
CA LEU A 139 -6.63 -10.12 -0.02
C LEU A 139 -7.64 -11.25 -0.29
N ILE A 140 -7.89 -11.57 -1.56
CA ILE A 140 -8.80 -12.66 -1.93
C ILE A 140 -8.25 -14.00 -1.47
N ASN A 141 -6.96 -14.28 -1.67
CA ASN A 141 -6.35 -15.56 -1.31
C ASN A 141 -6.39 -15.83 0.19
N ASP A 142 -6.07 -14.83 1.02
CA ASP A 142 -6.11 -14.95 2.49
C ASP A 142 -7.54 -15.24 2.99
N HIS A 143 -8.53 -14.59 2.40
CA HIS A 143 -9.94 -14.77 2.77
C HIS A 143 -10.61 -15.98 2.10
N THR A 144 -9.98 -16.57 1.08
CA THR A 144 -10.43 -17.81 0.44
C THR A 144 -10.05 -19.05 1.26
N GLN A 145 -8.93 -19.02 1.99
CA GLN A 145 -8.52 -20.15 2.86
C GLN A 145 -9.47 -20.38 4.05
N HIS A 146 -10.29 -19.37 4.38
CA HIS A 146 -11.30 -19.45 5.43
C HIS A 146 -12.70 -19.84 4.94
N VAL A 147 -12.84 -20.22 3.67
CA VAL A 147 -14.08 -20.79 3.14
C VAL A 147 -14.28 -22.16 3.76
N GLN A 148 -15.14 -22.22 4.79
CA GLN A 148 -15.57 -23.46 5.42
C GLN A 148 -16.20 -24.38 4.35
N GLU A 149 -15.66 -25.61 4.23
CA GLU A 149 -16.36 -26.76 3.61
C GLU A 149 -17.69 -27.06 4.34
#